data_AF-A0A7C7T859-F1
#
_entry.id   AF-A0A7C7T859-F1
#
_cell.length_a   1.000
_cell.length_b   1.000
_cell.length_c   1.000
_cell.angle_alpha   90.00
_cell.angle_beta   90.00
_cell.angle_gamma   90.00
#
_symmetry.space_group_name_H-M   'P 1'
#
loop_
_entity.id
_entity.type
_entity.pdbx_description
1 polymer ?
#
loop_
_entity_poly.entity_id
_entity_poly.type
_entity_poly.pdbx_seq_one_letter_code
_entity_poly.pdbx_strand_id
1 'polypeptide(L)'
;MPLILGFLLVTLMALSGWGLELQAQRPDDLSELTDQELYKFSCANCHGLDGRGLDRSLIGFEEEIPDFTDCDFAAREPDADWIAVAHEGGPVRGFSEMMPAFRGALNIEQLERVMAHIRTFCTDTSWPRGELNFPRALLTEKAYPEDEWVIEAEAAVEGEGSVGSAFVYERRFGPRSQIEVRIPYGWRHQRQERDPRGRESWASGLGDVTLGMKHALHHSIESGTIFSLGAEVILPTGDEGKGLGADGALAEAFASFGKILPSDAFVQAQAGVELPLHSGADKEIFGRLVLGRGFSQGQWGRSWTPMVELSVERSIEDNAATDVDIVPQVQVSLNTRQHVLANVGLLVPATHRAGRSVRLLFYVLLDWFDGGFFEGW
;
A
#
# COMPACT_ATOMS: atom_id res chain seq x y z
N MET A 1 89.86 -18.28 11.76
CA MET A 1 88.81 -18.78 12.66
C MET A 1 87.69 -17.76 12.67
N PRO A 2 86.58 -18.07 11.97
CA PRO A 2 85.44 -17.20 11.71
C PRO A 2 84.38 -17.39 12.81
N LEU A 3 83.16 -16.91 12.55
CA LEU A 3 81.91 -17.04 13.34
C LEU A 3 81.71 -15.94 14.39
N ILE A 4 80.52 -15.32 14.33
CA ILE A 4 79.84 -14.42 15.30
C ILE A 4 79.40 -13.06 14.72
N LEU A 5 79.62 -12.76 13.42
CA LEU A 5 79.02 -11.55 12.79
C LEU A 5 77.88 -11.82 11.79
N GLY A 6 77.37 -13.05 11.72
CA GLY A 6 76.34 -13.46 10.75
C GLY A 6 74.92 -13.64 11.29
N PHE A 7 74.69 -13.47 12.60
CA PHE A 7 73.41 -13.90 13.22
C PHE A 7 72.52 -12.77 13.74
N LEU A 8 72.94 -11.51 13.62
CA LEU A 8 72.18 -10.35 14.13
C LEU A 8 71.46 -9.53 13.05
N LEU A 9 71.67 -9.82 11.77
CA LEU A 9 70.97 -9.13 10.67
C LEU A 9 69.77 -9.90 10.09
N VAL A 10 69.63 -11.20 10.37
CA VAL A 10 68.52 -12.02 9.85
C VAL A 10 67.31 -12.00 10.79
N THR A 11 67.50 -11.74 12.08
CA THR A 11 66.40 -11.64 13.06
C THR A 11 65.69 -10.29 13.06
N LEU A 12 66.27 -9.23 12.48
CA LEU A 12 65.61 -7.91 12.38
C LEU A 12 64.73 -7.76 11.12
N MET A 13 64.84 -8.64 10.13
CA MET A 13 63.97 -8.64 8.94
C MET A 13 62.73 -9.53 9.09
N ALA A 14 62.60 -10.28 10.20
CA ALA A 14 61.46 -11.14 10.48
C ALA A 14 60.38 -10.50 11.37
N LEU A 15 60.56 -9.24 11.79
CA LEU A 15 59.60 -8.49 12.62
C LEU A 15 58.96 -7.30 11.90
N SER A 16 59.17 -7.14 10.60
CA SER A 16 58.57 -6.07 9.78
C SER A 16 57.58 -6.56 8.72
N GLY A 17 57.39 -7.88 8.58
CA GLY A 17 56.22 -8.45 7.91
C GLY A 17 55.18 -8.81 8.96
N TRP A 18 53.96 -9.16 8.57
CA TRP A 18 52.85 -9.51 9.49
C TRP A 18 52.14 -8.30 10.13
N GLY A 19 51.97 -7.25 9.34
CA GLY A 19 50.92 -6.24 9.49
C GLY A 19 50.16 -6.08 8.19
N LEU A 20 49.87 -7.18 7.47
CA LEU A 20 48.83 -7.18 6.45
C LEU A 20 47.51 -7.36 7.20
N GLU A 21 47.02 -6.26 7.77
CA GLU A 21 45.60 -6.12 8.00
C GLU A 21 44.92 -6.27 6.64
N LEU A 22 44.37 -7.47 6.40
CA LEU A 22 43.30 -7.68 5.43
C LEU A 22 42.03 -6.97 5.94
N GLN A 23 42.12 -5.66 6.16
CA GLN A 23 40.97 -4.81 5.96
C GLN A 23 40.75 -4.84 4.45
N ALA A 24 39.66 -5.43 3.99
CA ALA A 24 39.21 -5.19 2.63
C ALA A 24 39.19 -3.66 2.44
N GLN A 25 40.10 -3.11 1.65
CA GLN A 25 40.15 -1.68 1.37
C GLN A 25 38.85 -1.32 0.69
N ARG A 26 37.94 -0.69 1.44
CA ARG A 26 36.79 -0.03 0.84
C ARG A 26 37.36 1.02 -0.12
N PRO A 27 36.98 1.01 -1.41
CA PRO A 27 37.44 2.04 -2.33
C PRO A 27 37.10 3.43 -1.77
N ASP A 28 38.05 4.36 -1.85
CA ASP A 28 37.83 5.77 -1.44
C ASP A 28 36.78 6.46 -2.33
N ASP A 29 36.58 5.94 -3.55
CA ASP A 29 35.55 6.34 -4.49
C ASP A 29 34.69 5.13 -4.88
N LEU A 30 33.42 5.15 -4.51
CA LEU A 30 32.45 4.11 -4.81
C LEU A 30 31.69 4.37 -6.12
N SER A 31 31.96 5.47 -6.84
CA SER A 31 31.22 5.86 -8.04
C SER A 31 31.46 4.91 -9.23
N GLU A 32 32.68 4.39 -9.38
CA GLU A 32 33.08 3.51 -10.49
C GLU A 32 32.70 2.03 -10.28
N LEU A 33 32.29 1.66 -9.06
CA LEU A 33 31.87 0.28 -8.77
C LEU A 33 30.61 -0.08 -9.55
N THR A 34 30.47 -1.34 -9.95
CA THR A 34 29.21 -1.87 -10.48
C THR A 34 28.13 -1.97 -9.40
N ASP A 35 26.87 -2.14 -9.80
CA ASP A 35 25.72 -2.26 -8.89
C ASP A 35 25.88 -3.45 -7.92
N GLN A 36 26.41 -4.57 -8.43
CA GLN A 36 26.72 -5.76 -7.63
C GLN A 36 27.89 -5.51 -6.66
N GLU A 37 28.93 -4.79 -7.07
CA GLU A 37 30.05 -4.47 -6.19
C GLU A 37 29.62 -3.53 -5.07
N LEU A 38 28.79 -2.51 -5.38
CA LEU A 38 28.20 -1.63 -4.36
C LEU A 38 27.44 -2.42 -3.29
N TYR A 39 26.56 -3.34 -3.70
CA TYR A 39 25.84 -4.22 -2.78
C TYR A 39 26.79 -5.11 -1.98
N LYS A 40 27.77 -5.74 -2.65
CA LYS A 40 28.74 -6.64 -2.02
C LYS A 40 29.55 -5.94 -0.92
N PHE A 41 29.99 -4.70 -1.17
CA PHE A 41 30.81 -3.96 -0.20
C PHE A 41 29.99 -3.31 0.92
N SER A 42 28.71 -3.02 0.67
CA SER A 42 27.90 -2.24 1.62
C SER A 42 26.89 -3.09 2.39
N CYS A 43 26.25 -4.06 1.75
CA CYS A 43 25.05 -4.72 2.28
C CYS A 43 25.27 -6.22 2.58
N ALA A 44 26.10 -6.90 1.77
CA ALA A 44 26.22 -8.37 1.80
C ALA A 44 26.80 -8.95 3.10
N ASN A 45 27.44 -8.13 3.94
CA ASN A 45 27.92 -8.57 5.26
C ASN A 45 26.79 -8.92 6.24
N CYS A 46 25.56 -8.45 5.99
CA CYS A 46 24.36 -8.85 6.74
C CYS A 46 23.36 -9.57 5.83
N HIS A 47 23.15 -9.06 4.61
CA HIS A 47 22.15 -9.60 3.67
C HIS A 47 22.64 -10.80 2.84
N GLY A 48 23.90 -11.19 2.98
CA GLY A 48 24.51 -12.28 2.21
C GLY A 48 24.81 -11.89 0.75
N LEU A 49 25.72 -12.62 0.10
CA LEU A 49 26.04 -12.42 -1.32
C LEU A 49 24.91 -12.89 -2.25
N ASP A 50 24.06 -13.80 -1.76
CA ASP A 50 22.93 -14.38 -2.46
C ASP A 50 21.58 -13.73 -2.09
N GLY A 51 21.60 -12.69 -1.24
CA GLY A 51 20.43 -11.91 -0.87
C GLY A 51 19.51 -12.57 0.16
N ARG A 52 19.85 -13.76 0.68
CA ARG A 52 18.98 -14.51 1.59
C ARG A 52 19.01 -14.05 3.06
N GLY A 53 19.91 -13.13 3.39
CA GLY A 53 20.23 -12.83 4.78
C GLY A 53 21.19 -13.85 5.38
N LEU A 54 22.12 -13.38 6.23
CA LEU A 54 22.95 -14.25 7.03
C LEU A 54 22.17 -14.78 8.24
N ASP A 55 22.51 -15.99 8.67
CA ASP A 55 21.91 -16.59 9.86
C ASP A 55 22.21 -15.75 11.11
N ARG A 56 21.19 -15.54 11.94
CA ARG A 56 21.26 -14.77 13.19
C ARG A 56 22.40 -15.20 14.11
N SER A 57 22.73 -16.49 14.16
CA SER A 57 23.83 -17.01 14.97
C SER A 57 25.22 -16.59 14.48
N LEU A 58 25.35 -16.24 13.19
CA LEU A 58 26.61 -15.80 12.60
C LEU A 58 26.88 -14.31 12.84
N ILE A 59 25.82 -13.50 12.91
CA ILE A 59 25.90 -12.05 13.07
C ILE A 59 25.55 -11.58 14.49
N GLY A 60 24.97 -12.44 15.32
CA GLY A 60 24.63 -12.17 16.72
C GLY A 60 23.40 -11.28 16.88
N PHE A 61 22.45 -11.31 15.94
CA PHE A 61 21.26 -10.47 15.93
C PHE A 61 20.05 -11.27 16.41
N GLU A 62 19.06 -10.62 17.05
CA GLU A 62 17.84 -11.30 17.48
C GLU A 62 16.81 -11.36 16.33
N GLU A 63 16.79 -10.32 15.51
CA GLU A 63 15.92 -10.14 14.36
C GLU A 63 16.43 -10.89 13.13
N GLU A 64 15.50 -11.45 12.37
CA GLU A 64 15.79 -12.11 11.11
C GLU A 64 16.12 -11.08 10.03
N ILE A 65 17.15 -11.36 9.23
CA ILE A 65 17.51 -10.51 8.10
C ILE A 65 16.56 -10.85 6.94
N PRO A 66 15.94 -9.85 6.28
CA PRO A 66 15.04 -10.11 5.16
C PRO A 66 15.71 -10.90 4.03
N ASP A 67 14.99 -11.88 3.49
CA ASP A 67 15.37 -12.66 2.31
C ASP A 67 14.88 -11.94 1.04
N PHE A 68 15.79 -11.31 0.30
CA PHE A 68 15.49 -10.62 -0.95
C PHE A 68 15.19 -11.57 -2.12
N THR A 69 15.39 -12.88 -1.96
CA THR A 69 14.99 -13.91 -2.94
C THR A 69 13.52 -14.30 -2.79
N ASP A 70 12.89 -14.00 -1.64
CA ASP A 70 11.46 -14.17 -1.44
C ASP A 70 10.70 -13.09 -2.21
N CYS A 71 10.09 -13.48 -3.33
CA CYS A 71 9.34 -12.58 -4.19
C CYS A 71 8.01 -12.10 -3.58
N ASP A 72 7.43 -12.82 -2.60
CA ASP A 72 6.28 -12.29 -1.88
C ASP A 72 6.74 -11.05 -1.12
N PHE A 73 7.73 -11.16 -0.24
CA PHE A 73 8.28 -10.00 0.46
C PHE A 73 8.88 -8.93 -0.48
N ALA A 74 9.88 -9.31 -1.28
CA ALA A 74 10.73 -8.33 -1.94
C ALA A 74 9.95 -7.50 -2.95
N ALA A 75 9.13 -8.10 -3.81
CA ALA A 75 8.50 -7.38 -4.91
C ALA A 75 7.45 -6.34 -4.47
N ARG A 76 6.85 -6.54 -3.29
CA ARG A 76 5.72 -5.73 -2.79
C ARG A 76 6.13 -4.43 -2.15
N GLU A 77 7.36 -4.35 -1.66
CA GLU A 77 7.92 -3.15 -1.08
C GLU A 77 8.41 -2.19 -2.19
N PRO A 78 8.11 -0.88 -2.14
CA PRO A 78 8.62 0.08 -3.09
C PRO A 78 10.10 0.42 -2.83
N ASP A 79 10.87 0.66 -3.89
CA ASP A 79 12.30 1.02 -3.80
C ASP A 79 12.54 2.22 -2.86
N ALA A 80 11.62 3.20 -2.85
CA ALA A 80 11.73 4.39 -2.02
C ALA A 80 11.85 4.08 -0.52
N ASP A 81 11.14 3.06 -0.03
CA ASP A 81 11.15 2.71 1.39
C ASP A 81 12.43 1.96 1.76
N TRP A 82 12.94 1.11 0.88
CA TRP A 82 14.23 0.44 1.08
C TRP A 82 15.39 1.43 0.99
N ILE A 83 15.33 2.39 0.08
CA ILE A 83 16.32 3.48 -0.02
C ILE A 83 16.28 4.34 1.24
N ALA A 84 15.10 4.67 1.77
CA ALA A 84 14.96 5.40 3.02
C ALA A 84 15.64 4.65 4.17
N VAL A 85 15.32 3.35 4.34
CA VAL A 85 15.92 2.48 5.37
C VAL A 85 17.42 2.33 5.20
N ALA A 86 17.92 2.15 3.98
CA ALA A 86 19.35 2.06 3.73
C ALA A 86 20.05 3.39 4.02
N HIS A 87 19.43 4.53 3.69
CA HIS A 87 20.02 5.84 3.91
C HIS A 87 20.04 6.21 5.41
N GLU A 88 18.90 6.15 6.10
CA GLU A 88 18.74 6.63 7.48
C GLU A 88 18.81 5.54 8.56
N GLY A 89 18.91 4.27 8.16
CA GLY A 89 18.86 3.11 9.04
C GLY A 89 17.44 2.65 9.33
N GLY A 90 17.31 1.48 9.95
CA GLY A 90 16.01 0.86 10.28
C GLY A 90 15.01 1.78 11.01
N PRO A 91 15.43 2.60 12.00
CA PRO A 91 14.50 3.44 12.76
C PRO A 91 13.70 4.45 11.94
N VAL A 92 14.14 4.82 10.73
CA VAL A 92 13.39 5.76 9.87
C VAL A 92 12.02 5.20 9.46
N ARG A 93 11.86 3.87 9.45
CA ARG A 93 10.59 3.15 9.23
C ARG A 93 10.21 2.27 10.43
N GLY A 94 10.70 2.63 11.62
CA GLY A 94 10.39 1.88 12.85
C GLY A 94 10.85 0.42 12.82
N PHE A 95 11.95 0.14 12.13
CA PHE A 95 12.67 -1.13 12.20
C PHE A 95 13.85 -1.05 13.20
N SER A 96 14.51 -2.18 13.41
CA SER A 96 15.63 -2.31 14.35
C SER A 96 16.81 -1.39 13.99
N GLU A 97 17.48 -0.86 15.00
CA GLU A 97 18.74 -0.10 14.87
C GLU A 97 19.89 -0.96 14.30
N MET A 98 19.70 -2.28 14.28
CA MET A 98 20.64 -3.24 13.69
C MET A 98 20.80 -3.06 12.18
N MET A 99 19.80 -2.51 11.49
CA MET A 99 19.98 -2.03 10.11
C MET A 99 20.60 -0.63 10.15
N PRO A 100 21.90 -0.48 9.85
CA PRO A 100 22.61 0.78 10.05
C PRO A 100 22.27 1.81 8.97
N ALA A 101 22.49 3.08 9.29
CA ALA A 101 22.38 4.18 8.33
C ALA A 101 23.63 4.25 7.43
N PHE A 102 23.44 4.27 6.12
CA PHE A 102 24.51 4.49 5.13
C PHE A 102 24.65 5.96 4.69
N ARG A 103 23.85 6.88 5.25
CA ARG A 103 24.00 8.32 4.99
C ARG A 103 25.45 8.76 5.21
N GLY A 104 25.98 9.53 4.25
CA GLY A 104 27.38 9.97 4.25
C GLY A 104 28.40 8.92 3.78
N ALA A 105 28.00 7.65 3.63
CA ALA A 105 28.81 6.61 2.98
C ALA A 105 28.33 6.32 1.55
N LEU A 106 27.02 6.33 1.32
CA LEU A 106 26.39 6.21 0.00
C LEU A 106 25.46 7.40 -0.24
N ASN A 107 25.45 7.91 -1.48
CA ASN A 107 24.44 8.87 -1.94
C ASN A 107 23.19 8.13 -2.49
N ILE A 108 22.15 8.90 -2.84
CA ILE A 108 20.89 8.32 -3.33
C ILE A 108 21.09 7.58 -4.66
N GLU A 109 21.88 8.12 -5.58
CA GLU A 109 22.12 7.44 -6.87
C GLU A 109 22.82 6.08 -6.68
N GLN A 110 23.73 5.98 -5.72
CA GLN A 110 24.38 4.71 -5.36
C GLN A 110 23.40 3.74 -4.70
N LEU A 111 22.48 4.22 -3.86
CA LEU A 111 21.45 3.38 -3.25
C LEU A 111 20.45 2.86 -4.29
N GLU A 112 20.05 3.68 -5.26
CA GLU A 112 19.21 3.24 -6.39
C GLU A 112 19.90 2.14 -7.22
N ARG A 113 21.21 2.25 -7.42
CA ARG A 113 22.01 1.21 -8.07
C ARG A 113 22.12 -0.07 -7.25
N VAL A 114 22.30 0.04 -5.94
CA VAL A 114 22.23 -1.12 -5.03
C VAL A 114 20.86 -1.79 -5.13
N MET A 115 19.78 -1.00 -5.13
CA MET A 115 18.42 -1.51 -5.32
C MET A 115 18.28 -2.24 -6.65
N ALA A 116 18.80 -1.69 -7.75
CA ALA A 116 18.79 -2.38 -9.05
C ALA A 116 19.42 -3.78 -8.98
N HIS A 117 20.52 -3.95 -8.22
CA HIS A 117 21.08 -5.28 -7.97
C HIS A 117 20.19 -6.13 -7.07
N ILE A 118 19.67 -5.59 -5.97
CA ILE A 118 18.82 -6.35 -5.05
C ILE A 118 17.57 -6.90 -5.77
N ARG A 119 16.99 -6.12 -6.70
CA ARG A 119 15.86 -6.56 -7.52
C ARG A 119 16.15 -7.73 -8.45
N THR A 120 17.42 -8.12 -8.63
CA THR A 120 17.78 -9.33 -9.40
C THR A 120 17.65 -10.63 -8.61
N PHE A 121 17.52 -10.57 -7.28
CA PHE A 121 17.39 -11.77 -6.43
C PHE A 121 16.00 -12.41 -6.54
N CYS A 122 14.94 -11.60 -6.59
CA CYS A 122 13.61 -12.09 -6.95
C CYS A 122 13.51 -12.24 -8.48
N THR A 123 13.33 -13.47 -8.95
CA THR A 123 13.27 -13.80 -10.38
C THR A 123 11.85 -14.02 -10.92
N ASP A 124 10.86 -14.10 -10.03
CA ASP A 124 9.46 -14.28 -10.42
C ASP A 124 8.82 -12.94 -10.81
N THR A 125 8.79 -12.68 -12.11
CA THR A 125 8.16 -11.49 -12.72
C THR A 125 6.63 -11.47 -12.63
N SER A 126 6.00 -12.52 -12.09
CA SER A 126 4.56 -12.50 -11.90
C SER A 126 4.12 -11.53 -10.79
N TRP A 127 5.00 -11.20 -9.84
CA TRP A 127 4.69 -10.29 -8.75
C TRP A 127 4.65 -8.81 -9.19
N PRO A 128 3.53 -8.11 -8.98
CA PRO A 128 3.45 -6.66 -9.18
C PRO A 128 4.36 -5.91 -8.20
N ARG A 129 5.12 -4.97 -8.74
CA ARG A 129 6.04 -4.10 -8.01
C ARG A 129 5.32 -3.14 -7.06
N GLY A 130 5.82 -2.98 -5.83
CA GLY A 130 5.24 -2.14 -4.77
C GLY A 130 5.01 -0.68 -5.16
N GLU A 131 5.80 -0.16 -6.09
CA GLU A 131 5.63 1.18 -6.66
C GLU A 131 4.30 1.35 -7.42
N LEU A 132 3.62 0.25 -7.75
CA LEU A 132 2.29 0.21 -8.37
C LEU A 132 1.16 0.12 -7.33
N ASN A 133 1.48 0.02 -6.02
CA ASN A 133 0.52 0.12 -4.93
C ASN A 133 0.18 1.60 -4.69
N PHE A 134 -0.74 2.13 -5.48
CA PHE A 134 -1.15 3.53 -5.36
C PHE A 134 -1.95 3.76 -4.06
N PRO A 135 -1.97 5.00 -3.54
CA PRO A 135 -2.81 5.37 -2.40
C PRO A 135 -4.28 4.99 -2.59
N ARG A 136 -4.91 4.38 -1.58
CA ARG A 136 -6.34 4.02 -1.58
C ARG A 136 -7.21 5.28 -1.62
N ALA A 137 -8.06 5.38 -2.65
CA ALA A 137 -9.06 6.45 -2.74
C ALA A 137 -10.27 6.16 -1.85
N LEU A 138 -11.24 7.07 -1.76
CA LEU A 138 -12.42 6.88 -0.90
C LEU A 138 -13.53 6.08 -1.58
N LEU A 139 -13.60 6.08 -2.93
CA LEU A 139 -14.59 5.29 -3.68
C LEU A 139 -13.97 4.34 -4.70
N THR A 140 -12.85 4.71 -5.32
CA THR A 140 -12.22 3.97 -6.43
C THR A 140 -11.41 2.81 -5.90
N GLU A 141 -11.68 1.61 -6.41
CA GLU A 141 -10.90 0.44 -6.04
C GLU A 141 -9.55 0.35 -6.75
N LYS A 142 -8.54 0.00 -5.95
CA LYS A 142 -7.16 -0.12 -6.40
C LYS A 142 -7.03 -1.28 -7.39
N ALA A 143 -6.22 -1.08 -8.42
CA ALA A 143 -5.83 -2.17 -9.30
C ALA A 143 -4.81 -3.11 -8.63
N TYR A 144 -4.01 -2.64 -7.68
CA TYR A 144 -3.00 -3.45 -7.00
C TYR A 144 -3.63 -4.51 -6.08
N PRO A 145 -3.08 -5.74 -6.01
CA PRO A 145 -3.58 -6.75 -5.08
C PRO A 145 -3.12 -6.46 -3.63
N GLU A 146 -4.02 -6.41 -2.67
CA GLU A 146 -3.71 -5.90 -1.32
C GLU A 146 -3.77 -6.96 -0.24
N ASP A 147 -3.17 -6.61 0.89
CA ASP A 147 -3.26 -7.29 2.17
C ASP A 147 -3.61 -6.23 3.23
N GLU A 148 -4.85 -5.74 3.18
CA GLU A 148 -5.30 -4.57 3.95
C GLU A 148 -6.49 -4.88 4.86
N TRP A 149 -6.52 -4.23 6.02
CA TRP A 149 -7.72 -4.04 6.82
C TRP A 149 -8.12 -2.57 6.75
N VAL A 150 -9.38 -2.31 6.41
CA VAL A 150 -9.88 -0.94 6.30
C VAL A 150 -11.12 -0.77 7.18
N ILE A 151 -11.13 0.30 7.97
CA ILE A 151 -12.33 0.76 8.67
C ILE A 151 -12.77 2.04 7.99
N GLU A 152 -13.91 1.96 7.32
CA GLU A 152 -14.54 3.09 6.64
C GLU A 152 -15.60 3.72 7.53
N ALA A 153 -15.77 5.03 7.41
CA ALA A 153 -16.87 5.77 8.01
C ALA A 153 -17.38 6.83 7.05
N GLU A 154 -18.70 6.99 7.04
CA GLU A 154 -19.43 7.96 6.26
C GLU A 154 -20.47 8.64 7.15
N ALA A 155 -20.58 9.96 7.02
CA ALA A 155 -21.65 10.72 7.63
C ALA A 155 -22.20 11.78 6.68
N ALA A 156 -23.54 11.88 6.61
CA ALA A 156 -24.18 13.01 5.94
C ALA A 156 -23.91 14.31 6.72
N VAL A 157 -23.45 15.36 6.03
CA VAL A 157 -23.16 16.67 6.63
C VAL A 157 -24.44 17.51 6.76
N GLU A 158 -25.47 17.19 5.96
CA GLU A 158 -26.76 17.86 5.91
C GLU A 158 -27.90 16.83 5.83
N GLY A 159 -29.05 17.12 6.44
CA GLY A 159 -30.25 16.26 6.39
C GLY A 159 -30.51 15.44 7.66
N GLU A 160 -31.42 14.46 7.56
CA GLU A 160 -31.65 13.47 8.62
C GLU A 160 -30.40 12.58 8.73
N GLY A 161 -29.73 12.60 9.89
CA GLY A 161 -28.41 11.99 10.05
C GLY A 161 -28.42 10.47 9.86
N SER A 162 -27.53 9.99 8.98
CA SER A 162 -27.11 8.59 8.92
C SER A 162 -25.59 8.53 9.14
N VAL A 163 -25.16 7.50 9.85
CA VAL A 163 -23.74 7.16 9.97
C VAL A 163 -23.58 5.75 9.43
N GLY A 164 -22.87 5.64 8.31
CA GLY A 164 -22.45 4.39 7.71
C GLY A 164 -21.02 4.09 8.09
N SER A 165 -20.69 2.82 8.26
CA SER A 165 -19.32 2.36 8.46
C SER A 165 -19.16 0.99 7.83
N ALA A 166 -17.93 0.60 7.52
CA ALA A 166 -17.65 -0.74 7.03
C ALA A 166 -16.30 -1.22 7.54
N PHE A 167 -16.20 -2.53 7.69
CA PHE A 167 -14.92 -3.20 7.83
C PHE A 167 -14.63 -3.95 6.52
N VAL A 168 -13.47 -3.66 5.91
CA VAL A 168 -12.99 -4.33 4.70
C VAL A 168 -11.78 -5.17 5.08
N TYR A 169 -11.78 -6.42 4.64
CA TYR A 169 -10.66 -7.34 4.76
C TYR A 169 -10.24 -7.76 3.36
N GLU A 170 -9.01 -7.42 2.98
CA GLU A 170 -8.39 -7.83 1.73
C GLU A 170 -7.25 -8.80 2.00
N ARG A 171 -7.21 -9.87 1.21
CA ARG A 171 -6.18 -10.89 1.30
C ARG A 171 -5.74 -11.32 -0.09
N ARG A 172 -4.48 -11.03 -0.39
CA ARG A 172 -3.77 -11.57 -1.54
C ARG A 172 -3.59 -13.08 -1.39
N PHE A 173 -3.68 -13.77 -2.52
CA PHE A 173 -3.28 -15.16 -2.66
C PHE A 173 -2.54 -15.36 -3.98
N GLY A 174 -1.31 -15.86 -3.87
CA GLY A 174 -0.38 -15.87 -4.99
C GLY A 174 -0.01 -14.45 -5.46
N PRO A 175 0.62 -14.32 -6.64
CA PRO A 175 1.25 -13.07 -7.04
C PRO A 175 0.28 -11.96 -7.46
N ARG A 176 -0.89 -12.32 -7.99
CA ARG A 176 -1.75 -11.39 -8.76
C ARG A 176 -3.22 -11.38 -8.37
N SER A 177 -3.63 -12.19 -7.39
CA SER A 177 -5.04 -12.31 -7.03
C SER A 177 -5.27 -11.90 -5.59
N GLN A 178 -6.43 -11.32 -5.30
CA GLN A 178 -6.92 -11.12 -3.94
C GLN A 178 -8.38 -11.54 -3.83
N ILE A 179 -8.76 -11.87 -2.60
CA ILE A 179 -10.16 -11.89 -2.17
C ILE A 179 -10.41 -10.69 -1.26
N GLU A 180 -11.67 -10.28 -1.20
CA GLU A 180 -12.14 -9.19 -0.36
C GLU A 180 -13.42 -9.58 0.36
N VAL A 181 -13.56 -9.14 1.61
CA VAL A 181 -14.80 -9.22 2.38
C VAL A 181 -15.08 -7.85 2.97
N ARG A 182 -16.23 -7.27 2.61
CA ARG A 182 -16.70 -5.99 3.16
C ARG A 182 -17.96 -6.20 3.99
N ILE A 183 -17.91 -5.75 5.23
CA ILE A 183 -18.99 -5.89 6.21
C ILE A 183 -19.46 -4.50 6.63
N PRO A 184 -20.53 -3.97 6.02
CA PRO A 184 -21.08 -2.69 6.41
C PRO A 184 -21.87 -2.81 7.72
N TYR A 185 -21.85 -1.74 8.50
CA TYR A 185 -22.63 -1.57 9.72
C TYR A 185 -22.97 -0.10 9.89
N GLY A 186 -24.11 0.22 10.48
CA GLY A 186 -24.50 1.61 10.58
C GLY A 186 -25.66 1.90 11.50
N TRP A 187 -25.94 3.19 11.61
CA TRP A 187 -27.03 3.76 12.38
C TRP A 187 -27.85 4.68 11.48
N ARG A 188 -29.15 4.41 11.42
CA ARG A 188 -30.09 5.21 10.63
C ARG A 188 -31.18 5.75 11.53
N HIS A 189 -31.49 7.03 11.34
CA HIS A 189 -32.68 7.63 11.94
C HIS A 189 -33.92 7.02 11.29
N GLN A 190 -34.89 6.61 12.11
CA GLN A 190 -36.19 6.14 11.64
C GLN A 190 -37.29 7.03 12.19
N ARG A 191 -38.05 7.63 11.28
CA ARG A 191 -39.32 8.26 11.60
C ARG A 191 -40.41 7.18 11.61
N GLN A 192 -40.86 6.77 12.79
CA GLN A 192 -42.01 5.85 12.87
C GLN A 192 -43.28 6.57 12.41
N GLU A 193 -43.76 6.27 11.20
CA GLU A 193 -45.06 6.76 10.69
C GLU A 193 -46.26 6.41 11.60
N ARG A 194 -46.10 5.43 12.52
CA ARG A 194 -47.16 4.90 13.38
C ARG A 194 -47.07 5.28 14.86
N ASP A 195 -46.11 6.11 15.31
CA ASP A 195 -46.14 6.61 16.69
C ASP A 195 -46.85 7.97 16.77
N PRO A 196 -48.05 8.06 17.37
CA PRO A 196 -48.76 9.33 17.58
C PRO A 196 -48.02 10.32 18.49
N ARG A 197 -46.88 9.92 19.10
CA ARG A 197 -46.00 10.78 19.89
C ARG A 197 -44.77 11.29 19.12
N GLY A 198 -44.60 10.90 17.86
CA GLY A 198 -43.48 11.32 17.02
C GLY A 198 -42.11 10.94 17.60
N ARG A 199 -42.00 9.79 18.29
CA ARG A 199 -40.71 9.39 18.87
C ARG A 199 -39.74 9.02 17.77
N GLU A 200 -38.67 9.79 17.70
CA GLU A 200 -37.50 9.51 16.91
C GLU A 200 -36.77 8.29 17.49
N SER A 201 -36.50 7.29 16.66
CA SER A 201 -35.74 6.11 17.07
C SER A 201 -34.60 5.84 16.11
N TRP A 202 -33.44 5.48 16.65
CA TRP A 202 -32.29 5.04 15.88
C TRP A 202 -32.35 3.52 15.71
N ALA A 203 -32.19 3.05 14.49
CA ALA A 203 -31.98 1.64 14.18
C ALA A 203 -30.50 1.41 13.87
N SER A 204 -29.95 0.33 14.42
CA SER A 204 -28.59 -0.12 14.12
C SER A 204 -28.59 -1.56 13.63
N GLY A 205 -27.60 -1.91 12.82
CA GLY A 205 -27.42 -3.28 12.34
C GLY A 205 -26.30 -3.38 11.32
N LEU A 206 -26.06 -4.63 10.90
CA LEU A 206 -25.23 -4.93 9.75
C LEU A 206 -26.01 -4.62 8.48
N GLY A 207 -25.28 -4.20 7.44
CA GLY A 207 -25.80 -4.16 6.10
C GLY A 207 -25.46 -5.40 5.30
N ASP A 208 -25.51 -5.25 3.98
CA ASP A 208 -25.24 -6.32 3.03
C ASP A 208 -23.74 -6.60 2.90
N VAL A 209 -23.35 -7.84 3.17
CA VAL A 209 -21.96 -8.28 3.08
C VAL A 209 -21.56 -8.43 1.62
N THR A 210 -20.43 -7.85 1.25
CA THR A 210 -19.83 -8.01 -0.08
C THR A 210 -18.70 -9.03 -0.02
N LEU A 211 -18.67 -9.92 -1.00
CA LEU A 211 -17.56 -10.82 -1.27
C LEU A 211 -16.96 -10.48 -2.64
N GLY A 212 -15.68 -10.12 -2.66
CA GLY A 212 -14.96 -9.70 -3.85
C GLY A 212 -13.82 -10.62 -4.23
N MET A 213 -13.48 -10.63 -5.51
CA MET A 213 -12.27 -11.23 -6.05
C MET A 213 -11.70 -10.30 -7.12
N LYS A 214 -10.40 -10.04 -7.06
CA LYS A 214 -9.69 -9.20 -8.04
C LYS A 214 -8.44 -9.91 -8.52
N HIS A 215 -8.14 -9.76 -9.80
CA HIS A 215 -6.96 -10.33 -10.44
C HIS A 215 -6.26 -9.32 -11.34
N ALA A 216 -4.97 -9.10 -11.08
CA ALA A 216 -4.09 -8.25 -11.88
C ALA A 216 -3.68 -8.96 -13.18
N LEU A 217 -4.25 -8.51 -14.29
CA LEU A 217 -3.99 -9.06 -15.61
C LEU A 217 -2.69 -8.52 -16.21
N HIS A 218 -2.37 -7.27 -15.91
CA HIS A 218 -1.19 -6.58 -16.45
C HIS A 218 -0.54 -5.73 -15.38
N HIS A 219 0.79 -5.76 -15.34
CA HIS A 219 1.60 -4.81 -14.59
C HIS A 219 2.92 -4.60 -15.32
N SER A 220 3.47 -3.39 -15.27
CA SER A 220 4.80 -3.06 -15.77
C SER A 220 5.31 -1.84 -15.03
N ILE A 221 6.50 -1.99 -14.44
CA ILE A 221 7.18 -0.89 -13.75
C ILE A 221 7.75 0.12 -14.76
N GLU A 222 8.15 -0.34 -15.95
CA GLU A 222 8.72 0.49 -17.01
C GLU A 222 7.72 1.50 -17.56
N SER A 223 6.46 1.07 -17.78
CA SER A 223 5.38 2.00 -18.14
C SER A 223 4.71 2.64 -16.92
N GLY A 224 5.02 2.14 -15.72
CA GLY A 224 4.42 2.52 -14.45
C GLY A 224 2.91 2.26 -14.44
N THR A 225 2.44 1.13 -14.97
CA THR A 225 1.00 0.84 -15.12
C THR A 225 0.60 -0.50 -14.54
N ILE A 226 -0.60 -0.58 -13.98
CA ILE A 226 -1.25 -1.81 -13.55
C ILE A 226 -2.73 -1.84 -13.98
N PHE A 227 -3.23 -3.02 -14.30
CA PHE A 227 -4.62 -3.24 -14.71
C PHE A 227 -5.15 -4.56 -14.15
N SER A 228 -6.35 -4.50 -13.59
CA SER A 228 -7.01 -5.60 -12.92
C SER A 228 -8.47 -5.72 -13.32
N LEU A 229 -8.99 -6.94 -13.29
CA LEU A 229 -10.44 -7.19 -13.32
C LEU A 229 -10.89 -7.68 -11.94
N GLY A 230 -12.06 -7.21 -11.53
CA GLY A 230 -12.71 -7.61 -10.29
C GLY A 230 -14.14 -8.04 -10.52
N ALA A 231 -14.63 -8.88 -9.62
CA ALA A 231 -16.03 -9.23 -9.52
C ALA A 231 -16.42 -9.31 -8.04
N GLU A 232 -17.60 -8.79 -7.73
CA GLU A 232 -18.14 -8.78 -6.37
C GLU A 232 -19.56 -9.31 -6.37
N VAL A 233 -19.94 -9.90 -5.24
CA VAL A 233 -21.33 -10.27 -4.96
C VAL A 233 -21.71 -9.63 -3.64
N ILE A 234 -22.77 -8.81 -3.69
CA ILE A 234 -23.37 -8.16 -2.54
C ILE A 234 -24.54 -9.05 -2.11
N LEU A 235 -24.44 -9.59 -0.90
CA LEU A 235 -25.39 -10.55 -0.34
C LEU A 235 -26.44 -9.81 0.50
N PRO A 236 -27.75 -10.10 0.36
CA PRO A 236 -28.81 -9.44 1.10
C PRO A 236 -28.87 -9.96 2.55
N THR A 237 -27.84 -9.66 3.32
CA THR A 237 -27.67 -10.10 4.72
C THR A 237 -28.13 -9.04 5.71
N GLY A 238 -28.27 -7.79 5.27
CA GLY A 238 -28.77 -6.69 6.06
C GLY A 238 -30.27 -6.78 6.31
N ASP A 239 -30.74 -6.02 7.30
CA ASP A 239 -32.17 -5.97 7.64
C ASP A 239 -32.89 -4.95 6.75
N GLU A 240 -33.62 -5.43 5.74
CA GLU A 240 -34.47 -4.63 4.84
C GLU A 240 -35.50 -3.80 5.61
N GLY A 241 -36.11 -4.37 6.66
CA GLY A 241 -37.08 -3.67 7.51
C GLY A 241 -36.48 -2.49 8.28
N LYS A 242 -35.15 -2.45 8.44
CA LYS A 242 -34.41 -1.31 8.96
C LYS A 242 -33.83 -0.42 7.87
N GLY A 243 -33.93 -0.84 6.61
CA GLY A 243 -33.27 -0.30 5.42
C GLY A 243 -31.76 -0.31 5.53
N LEU A 244 -31.23 -1.38 6.11
CA LEU A 244 -29.80 -1.66 6.19
C LEU A 244 -29.38 -2.72 5.15
N GLY A 245 -30.31 -3.49 4.60
CA GLY A 245 -30.07 -4.41 3.48
C GLY A 245 -31.01 -4.13 2.30
N ALA A 246 -30.62 -4.61 1.13
CA ALA A 246 -31.37 -4.56 -0.11
C ALA A 246 -32.31 -5.76 -0.26
N ASP A 247 -33.26 -5.62 -1.19
CA ASP A 247 -34.32 -6.61 -1.46
C ASP A 247 -33.80 -7.90 -2.12
N GLY A 248 -32.54 -7.92 -2.56
CA GLY A 248 -31.92 -9.09 -3.17
C GLY A 248 -30.43 -8.90 -3.47
N ALA A 249 -29.80 -9.99 -3.89
CA ALA A 249 -28.37 -9.97 -4.20
C ALA A 249 -28.07 -9.16 -5.46
N LEU A 250 -26.88 -8.56 -5.48
CA LEU A 250 -26.31 -7.83 -6.62
C LEU A 250 -24.96 -8.47 -6.98
N ALA A 251 -24.60 -8.41 -8.25
CA ALA A 251 -23.26 -8.75 -8.73
C ALA A 251 -22.64 -7.55 -9.40
N GLU A 252 -21.40 -7.23 -9.05
CA GLU A 252 -20.60 -6.21 -9.71
C GLU A 252 -19.50 -6.88 -10.54
N ALA A 253 -19.24 -6.35 -11.72
CA ALA A 253 -18.04 -6.66 -12.48
C ALA A 253 -17.35 -5.36 -12.87
N PHE A 254 -16.07 -5.24 -12.59
CA PHE A 254 -15.32 -4.01 -12.82
C PHE A 254 -13.92 -4.26 -13.35
N ALA A 255 -13.34 -3.19 -13.89
CA ALA A 255 -11.95 -3.08 -14.26
C ALA A 255 -11.32 -1.89 -13.53
N SER A 256 -10.13 -2.09 -12.98
CA SER A 256 -9.35 -1.04 -12.32
C SER A 256 -8.00 -0.85 -13.03
N PHE A 257 -7.56 0.40 -13.12
CA PHE A 257 -6.32 0.82 -13.75
C PHE A 257 -5.58 1.80 -12.85
N GLY A 258 -4.25 1.71 -12.82
CA GLY A 258 -3.40 2.68 -12.14
C GLY A 258 -2.18 3.03 -12.99
N LYS A 259 -1.73 4.28 -12.89
CA LYS A 259 -0.53 4.76 -13.60
C LYS A 259 0.28 5.78 -12.79
N ILE A 260 1.58 5.51 -12.67
CA ILE A 260 2.59 6.44 -12.17
C ILE A 260 2.74 7.59 -13.17
N LEU A 261 2.74 8.81 -12.65
CA LEU A 261 3.04 10.05 -13.36
C LEU A 261 4.30 10.67 -12.74
N PRO A 262 4.99 11.59 -13.45
CA PRO A 262 6.18 12.24 -12.90
C PRO A 262 5.91 13.00 -11.59
N SER A 263 6.96 13.15 -10.77
CA SER A 263 6.92 13.93 -9.52
C SER A 263 5.93 13.38 -8.47
N ASP A 264 5.92 12.06 -8.29
CA ASP A 264 5.06 11.33 -7.32
C ASP A 264 3.56 11.54 -7.54
N ALA A 265 3.18 11.94 -8.75
CA ALA A 265 1.80 12.05 -9.17
C ALA A 265 1.31 10.70 -9.70
N PHE A 266 0.00 10.48 -9.69
CA PHE A 266 -0.60 9.27 -10.23
C PHE A 266 -2.02 9.52 -10.74
N VAL A 267 -2.48 8.60 -11.57
CA VAL A 267 -3.88 8.47 -11.94
C VAL A 267 -4.37 7.06 -11.64
N GLN A 268 -5.57 6.95 -11.09
CA GLN A 268 -6.30 5.68 -10.97
C GLN A 268 -7.65 5.82 -11.66
N ALA A 269 -8.16 4.74 -12.23
CA ALA A 269 -9.47 4.72 -12.85
C ALA A 269 -10.13 3.37 -12.60
N GLN A 270 -11.45 3.38 -12.45
CA GLN A 270 -12.27 2.18 -12.31
C GLN A 270 -13.50 2.35 -13.19
N ALA A 271 -13.96 1.27 -13.82
CA ALA A 271 -15.24 1.25 -14.51
C ALA A 271 -15.88 -0.11 -14.36
N GLY A 272 -17.19 -0.14 -14.16
CA GLY A 272 -17.89 -1.39 -13.89
C GLY A 272 -19.38 -1.31 -14.18
N VAL A 273 -20.01 -2.45 -13.97
CA VAL A 273 -21.44 -2.65 -14.11
C VAL A 273 -21.97 -3.36 -12.87
N GLU A 274 -23.10 -2.89 -12.37
CA GLU A 274 -23.85 -3.53 -11.31
C GLU A 274 -25.08 -4.25 -11.90
N LEU A 275 -25.25 -5.50 -11.53
CA LEU A 275 -26.26 -6.41 -12.08
C LEU A 275 -27.10 -6.99 -10.93
N PRO A 276 -28.38 -6.65 -10.84
CA PRO A 276 -29.25 -7.29 -9.87
C PRO A 276 -29.46 -8.77 -10.22
N LEU A 277 -29.29 -9.63 -9.21
CA LEU A 277 -29.53 -11.07 -9.31
C LEU A 277 -30.98 -11.44 -8.95
N HIS A 278 -31.85 -10.44 -8.85
CA HIS A 278 -33.26 -10.55 -8.55
C HIS A 278 -34.08 -9.71 -9.54
N SER A 279 -35.40 -9.95 -9.61
CA SER A 279 -36.27 -9.25 -10.56
C SER A 279 -36.72 -7.88 -10.04
N GLY A 280 -36.77 -6.88 -10.92
CA GLY A 280 -37.40 -5.59 -10.64
C GLY A 280 -36.45 -4.47 -10.24
N ALA A 281 -35.14 -4.73 -10.20
CA ALA A 281 -34.10 -3.71 -10.08
C ALA A 281 -33.43 -3.45 -11.42
N ASP A 282 -32.96 -2.21 -11.61
CA ASP A 282 -32.26 -1.79 -12.81
C ASP A 282 -30.77 -2.13 -12.74
N LYS A 283 -30.15 -2.21 -13.91
CA LYS A 283 -28.70 -2.38 -14.01
C LYS A 283 -28.06 -1.01 -13.93
N GLU A 284 -26.86 -0.93 -13.38
CA GLU A 284 -26.14 0.34 -13.31
C GLU A 284 -24.77 0.22 -13.96
N ILE A 285 -24.29 1.34 -14.50
CA ILE A 285 -22.90 1.49 -14.90
C ILE A 285 -22.27 2.60 -14.07
N PHE A 286 -20.99 2.43 -13.78
CA PHE A 286 -20.23 3.46 -13.10
C PHE A 286 -18.83 3.60 -13.69
N GLY A 287 -18.26 4.77 -13.47
CA GLY A 287 -16.90 5.12 -13.82
C GLY A 287 -16.33 6.08 -12.81
N ARG A 288 -15.11 5.81 -12.36
CA ARG A 288 -14.38 6.61 -11.38
C ARG A 288 -12.99 6.96 -11.90
N LEU A 289 -12.51 8.15 -11.52
CA LEU A 289 -11.18 8.65 -11.89
C LEU A 289 -10.59 9.39 -10.69
N VAL A 290 -9.35 9.07 -10.35
CA VAL A 290 -8.59 9.71 -9.27
C VAL A 290 -7.33 10.32 -9.84
N LEU A 291 -7.07 11.58 -9.49
CA LEU A 291 -5.78 12.23 -9.71
C LEU A 291 -5.21 12.61 -8.35
N GLY A 292 -3.97 12.20 -8.11
CA GLY A 292 -3.30 12.41 -6.83
C GLY A 292 -1.83 12.73 -6.99
N ARG A 293 -1.26 13.28 -5.91
CA ARG A 293 0.18 13.47 -5.80
C ARG A 293 0.64 13.30 -4.37
N GLY A 294 1.59 12.40 -4.15
CA GLY A 294 2.24 12.20 -2.87
C GLY A 294 3.35 13.22 -2.62
N PHE A 295 3.62 13.50 -1.34
CA PHE A 295 4.85 14.14 -0.90
C PHE A 295 5.18 13.71 0.54
N SER A 296 6.46 13.64 0.85
CA SER A 296 6.94 13.29 2.18
C SER A 296 7.24 14.55 3.00
N GLN A 297 6.99 14.48 4.31
CA GLN A 297 7.43 15.51 5.24
C GLN A 297 8.95 15.43 5.40
N GLY A 298 9.68 16.45 4.94
CA GLY A 298 11.13 16.35 4.84
C GLY A 298 11.51 15.35 3.74
N GLN A 299 12.62 14.63 3.92
CA GLN A 299 13.06 13.65 2.92
C GLN A 299 12.34 12.29 3.06
N TRP A 300 12.14 11.82 4.30
CA TRP A 300 11.69 10.45 4.60
C TRP A 300 10.56 10.38 5.64
N GLY A 301 10.01 11.52 6.04
CA GLY A 301 8.95 11.57 7.04
C GLY A 301 7.60 11.18 6.47
N ARG A 302 6.55 11.49 7.24
CA ARG A 302 5.15 11.14 6.92
C ARG A 302 4.78 11.46 5.47
N SER A 303 4.11 10.53 4.83
CA SER A 303 3.53 10.73 3.50
C SER A 303 2.21 11.47 3.60
N TRP A 304 1.99 12.39 2.66
CA TRP A 304 0.76 13.15 2.47
C TRP A 304 0.37 13.06 1.01
N THR A 305 -0.87 12.65 0.76
CA THR A 305 -1.37 12.41 -0.60
C THR A 305 -2.72 13.10 -0.79
N PRO A 306 -2.74 14.40 -1.13
CA PRO A 306 -3.94 15.03 -1.66
C PRO A 306 -4.37 14.37 -2.97
N MET A 307 -5.67 14.12 -3.09
CA MET A 307 -6.29 13.55 -4.28
C MET A 307 -7.60 14.28 -4.60
N VAL A 308 -7.98 14.26 -5.87
CA VAL A 308 -9.33 14.59 -6.32
C VAL A 308 -9.86 13.40 -7.09
N GLU A 309 -11.02 12.95 -6.67
CA GLU A 309 -11.72 11.82 -7.27
C GLU A 309 -13.03 12.29 -7.90
N LEU A 310 -13.35 11.73 -9.06
CA LEU A 310 -14.57 11.95 -9.82
C LEU A 310 -15.31 10.61 -9.88
N SER A 311 -16.57 10.57 -9.44
CA SER A 311 -17.46 9.42 -9.62
C SER A 311 -18.56 9.77 -10.61
N VAL A 312 -18.88 8.86 -11.50
CA VAL A 312 -19.98 8.96 -12.46
C VAL A 312 -20.79 7.68 -12.38
N GLU A 313 -22.09 7.79 -12.13
CA GLU A 313 -23.00 6.67 -11.97
C GLU A 313 -24.25 6.91 -12.83
N ARG A 314 -24.78 5.84 -13.42
CA ARG A 314 -25.96 5.90 -14.29
C ARG A 314 -26.67 4.55 -14.40
N SER A 315 -27.98 4.53 -14.18
CA SER A 315 -28.83 3.37 -14.44
C SER A 315 -29.04 3.13 -15.95
N ILE A 316 -29.13 1.87 -16.37
CA ILE A 316 -29.29 1.42 -17.75
C ILE A 316 -30.79 1.32 -18.08
N GLU A 317 -31.47 2.46 -18.07
CA GLU A 317 -32.87 2.61 -18.47
C GLU A 317 -33.06 3.84 -19.39
N ASP A 318 -34.21 3.91 -20.05
CA ASP A 318 -34.53 5.01 -20.95
C ASP A 318 -34.68 6.33 -20.18
N ASN A 319 -33.89 7.34 -20.56
CA ASN A 319 -33.82 8.67 -19.93
C ASN A 319 -33.26 8.71 -18.49
N ALA A 320 -32.51 7.68 -18.07
CA ALA A 320 -31.78 7.72 -16.80
C ALA A 320 -30.88 8.95 -16.70
N ALA A 321 -30.98 9.64 -15.56
CA ALA A 321 -30.10 10.74 -15.17
C ALA A 321 -28.67 10.23 -14.93
N THR A 322 -27.67 11.07 -15.21
CA THR A 322 -26.26 10.77 -14.86
C THR A 322 -25.87 11.55 -13.61
N ASP A 323 -25.51 10.82 -12.57
CA ASP A 323 -24.98 11.38 -11.35
C ASP A 323 -23.47 11.51 -11.43
N VAL A 324 -22.99 12.68 -11.02
CA VAL A 324 -21.57 13.03 -11.04
C VAL A 324 -21.23 13.63 -9.69
N ASP A 325 -20.20 13.08 -9.06
CA ASP A 325 -19.70 13.52 -7.76
C ASP A 325 -18.21 13.85 -7.83
N ILE A 326 -17.80 14.82 -7.03
CA ILE A 326 -16.40 15.20 -6.88
C ILE A 326 -16.01 14.99 -5.42
N VAL A 327 -14.88 14.34 -5.18
CA VAL A 327 -14.39 13.97 -3.86
C VAL A 327 -12.95 14.48 -3.68
N PRO A 328 -12.76 15.75 -3.27
CA PRO A 328 -11.47 16.18 -2.72
C PRO A 328 -11.17 15.43 -1.44
N GLN A 329 -9.95 14.93 -1.31
CA GLN A 329 -9.53 14.09 -0.19
C GLN A 329 -8.02 14.20 0.08
N VAL A 330 -7.58 13.76 1.25
CA VAL A 330 -6.18 13.69 1.63
C VAL A 330 -5.89 12.46 2.48
N GLN A 331 -5.00 11.60 1.98
CA GLN A 331 -4.45 10.49 2.75
C GLN A 331 -3.17 10.93 3.47
N VAL A 332 -2.94 10.41 4.67
CA VAL A 332 -1.74 10.64 5.49
C VAL A 332 -1.29 9.36 6.18
N SER A 333 0.02 9.12 6.25
CA SER A 333 0.59 8.06 7.09
C SER A 333 0.54 8.44 8.58
N LEU A 334 0.02 7.54 9.42
CA LEU A 334 -0.18 7.73 10.84
C LEU A 334 1.01 7.27 11.70
N ASN A 335 1.73 6.25 11.28
CA ASN A 335 2.91 5.73 11.98
C ASN A 335 4.20 5.96 11.18
N THR A 336 5.34 5.69 11.80
CA THR A 336 6.68 5.90 11.22
C THR A 336 6.98 4.91 10.09
N ARG A 337 6.49 3.66 10.18
CA ARG A 337 6.64 2.65 9.12
C ARG A 337 5.82 2.97 7.86
N GLN A 338 4.75 3.76 8.01
CA GLN A 338 3.83 4.20 6.95
C GLN A 338 2.85 3.14 6.43
N HIS A 339 2.65 2.04 7.16
CA HIS A 339 1.65 1.02 6.84
C HIS A 339 0.31 1.23 7.54
N VAL A 340 0.23 2.19 8.48
CA VAL A 340 -1.04 2.65 9.05
C VAL A 340 -1.38 4.00 8.41
N LEU A 341 -2.44 4.04 7.61
CA LEU A 341 -2.85 5.21 6.83
C LEU A 341 -4.24 5.68 7.26
N ALA A 342 -4.50 6.97 7.11
CA ALA A 342 -5.86 7.51 7.21
C ALA A 342 -6.14 8.45 6.05
N ASN A 343 -7.39 8.50 5.60
CA ASN A 343 -7.84 9.42 4.57
C ASN A 343 -9.15 10.07 4.98
N VAL A 344 -9.31 11.33 4.62
CA VAL A 344 -10.54 12.10 4.85
C VAL A 344 -10.87 12.89 3.59
N GLY A 345 -12.14 12.92 3.23
CA GLY A 345 -12.62 13.65 2.07
C GLY A 345 -14.09 14.02 2.16
N LEU A 346 -14.52 14.88 1.24
CA LEU A 346 -15.90 15.34 1.14
C LEU A 346 -16.45 14.93 -0.21
N LEU A 347 -17.49 14.10 -0.23
CA LEU A 347 -18.23 13.82 -1.44
C LEU A 347 -19.22 14.95 -1.71
N VAL A 348 -19.04 15.63 -2.83
CA VAL A 348 -19.85 16.78 -3.24
C VAL A 348 -20.61 16.44 -4.52
N PRO A 349 -21.95 16.36 -4.48
CA PRO A 349 -22.78 16.18 -5.66
C PRO A 349 -22.60 17.31 -6.67
N ALA A 350 -22.09 16.99 -7.87
CA ALA A 350 -21.92 17.97 -8.93
C ALA A 350 -23.23 18.16 -9.72
N THR A 351 -23.94 17.06 -10.00
CA THR A 351 -25.25 17.02 -10.69
C THR A 351 -26.38 16.55 -9.74
N HIS A 352 -27.63 16.82 -10.14
CA HIS A 352 -28.86 16.41 -9.42
C HIS A 352 -28.84 16.66 -7.90
N ARG A 353 -28.40 17.86 -7.49
CA ARG A 353 -28.16 18.21 -6.07
C ARG A 353 -29.42 18.20 -5.19
N ALA A 354 -30.62 18.21 -5.77
CA ALA A 354 -31.85 18.15 -5.01
C ALA A 354 -32.02 16.74 -4.42
N GLY A 355 -31.88 16.61 -3.11
CA GLY A 355 -31.99 15.32 -2.40
C GLY A 355 -30.67 14.57 -2.19
N ARG A 356 -29.55 15.06 -2.75
CA ARG A 356 -28.20 14.51 -2.54
C ARG A 356 -27.41 15.46 -1.65
N SER A 357 -27.09 15.06 -0.43
CA SER A 357 -26.31 15.88 0.52
C SER A 357 -24.81 15.68 0.36
N VAL A 358 -24.04 16.65 0.83
CA VAL A 358 -22.58 16.50 0.99
C VAL A 358 -22.32 15.48 2.07
N ARG A 359 -21.38 14.56 1.83
CA ARG A 359 -21.01 13.50 2.78
C ARG A 359 -19.54 13.61 3.18
N LEU A 360 -19.27 13.46 4.46
CA LEU A 360 -17.91 13.27 4.96
C LEU A 360 -17.58 11.80 4.87
N LEU A 361 -16.46 11.49 4.20
CA LEU A 361 -15.94 10.14 4.06
C LEU A 361 -14.58 10.06 4.76
N PHE A 362 -14.33 8.92 5.39
CA PHE A 362 -13.11 8.67 6.14
C PHE A 362 -12.74 7.20 6.13
N TYR A 363 -11.45 6.89 6.17
CA TYR A 363 -10.99 5.57 6.59
C TYR A 363 -9.74 5.62 7.47
N VAL A 364 -9.54 4.55 8.25
CA VAL A 364 -8.22 4.10 8.71
C VAL A 364 -7.93 2.76 8.05
N LEU A 365 -6.71 2.61 7.54
CA LEU A 365 -6.23 1.44 6.85
C LEU A 365 -4.95 0.93 7.52
N LEU A 366 -4.84 -0.38 7.62
CA LEU A 366 -3.64 -1.11 8.00
C LEU A 366 -3.25 -2.03 6.84
N ASP A 367 -2.09 -1.78 6.24
CA ASP A 367 -1.42 -2.77 5.40
C ASP A 367 -0.74 -3.78 6.35
N TRP A 368 -1.37 -4.95 6.53
CA TRP A 368 -0.92 -5.91 7.54
C TRP A 368 0.25 -6.77 7.04
N PHE A 369 0.67 -6.61 5.78
CA PHE A 369 1.91 -7.20 5.28
C PHE A 369 3.15 -6.57 5.92
N ASP A 370 3.14 -5.24 6.10
CA ASP A 370 4.25 -4.50 6.72
C ASP A 370 4.28 -4.61 8.24
N GLY A 371 3.29 -5.23 8.87
CA GLY A 371 3.28 -5.57 10.29
C GLY A 371 1.99 -5.24 11.02
N GLY A 372 2.02 -5.40 12.35
CA GLY A 372 0.86 -5.18 13.21
C GLY A 372 0.50 -3.70 13.38
N PHE A 373 -0.75 -3.43 13.78
CA PHE A 373 -1.23 -2.05 14.03
C PHE A 373 -0.40 -1.28 15.06
N PHE A 374 0.16 -1.95 16.07
CA PHE A 374 0.95 -1.32 17.14
C PHE A 374 2.46 -1.29 16.86
N GLU A 375 2.89 -1.69 15.66
CA GLU A 375 4.29 -1.71 15.27
C GLU A 375 4.66 -0.47 14.45
N GLY A 376 5.96 -0.12 14.44
CA GLY A 376 6.49 0.94 13.58
C GLY A 376 5.99 2.36 13.88
N TRP A 377 5.64 2.67 15.14
CA TRP A 377 5.19 4.01 15.57
C TRP A 377 6.32 4.98 15.81
#